data_AF-A0A0B5EKX7-F1
#
_entry.id   AF-A0A0B5EKX7-F1
#
_cell.length_a   1.000
_cell.length_b   1.000
_cell.length_c   1.000
_cell.angle_alpha   90.00
_cell.angle_beta   90.00
_cell.angle_gamma   90.00
#
_symmetry.space_group_name_H-M   'P 1'
#
loop_
_entity.id
_entity.type
_entity.pdbx_description
1 polymer ?
#
loop_
_entity_poly.entity_id
_entity_poly.type
_entity_poly.pdbx_seq_one_letter_code
_entity_poly.pdbx_strand_id
1 'polypeptide(L)'
;MRRGERVGKYRLTSGPVEGGQGAVWFAVDTELGRPVVLKRARLRDTGPGSFDQMLAEARALAKFSHPHVVTLYDAVRTGKDERAAFWLVLEHVQGGSLDVPLKLTPQLAGGIGAQIAGALAALHAKSLVHCDVKPGNIVITEDRTAKLADFGAALRVDSHTTITPNGPLSLTPAFAAPEAIRGAPERASDVFSLGVTLYQLITGTPPLRGPGHAVRLETLSPQLGPLTGVLTAMLQRDPGARPSAAAAQGSLTELTGGPRALAEDHRRELDTLQLAPATRPFTTTSSAGPARPTGAWSRTAPLRRRPLLAAGTAVAAALAVAVPLLLMLNGDGKEAQEDGAAPTTGRPPGAAAFLGDHRTADPCGLLEVRGFDAYEEALPDRDQGNFNRCDLRLQTHGEDVVDIRVEFDEEGLPEQERRRTEGGVTVVELAETSSECERVLKVTESPEEGSVRITAVAREPEKLRQELCETAGIATDFAAGVLDDGGVPRRKADFDDRSLALMDACVLLDQQVLEKDPGVSVGEPEAGFGDWACQWKSTSDMEVDLQFDQGKSPRRPGIDEVRYRGHTAFVEPDREGPRSCHVELVHRTYLGEGQRRGTERVAFTVQRAPEKVDPCKVGKDLAKSAAESLSSA
;
A
#
# COMPACT_ATOMS: atom_id res chain seq x y z
N MET A 1 4.87 27.24 15.34
CA MET A 1 5.04 27.24 16.81
C MET A 1 6.52 27.26 17.15
N ARG A 2 6.91 27.80 18.31
CA ARG A 2 8.32 27.90 18.77
C ARG A 2 8.48 27.42 20.22
N ARG A 3 9.70 27.02 20.60
CA ARG A 3 10.06 26.76 22.01
C ARG A 3 9.66 27.95 22.90
N GLY A 4 9.02 27.66 24.03
CA GLY A 4 8.51 28.66 24.98
C GLY A 4 7.07 29.13 24.73
N GLU A 5 6.51 28.85 23.55
CA GLU A 5 5.10 29.11 23.24
C GLU A 5 4.18 28.20 24.08
N ARG A 6 2.91 28.61 24.25
CA ARG A 6 1.92 27.86 25.03
C ARG A 6 0.80 27.32 24.15
N VAL A 7 0.45 26.06 24.37
CA VAL A 7 -0.75 25.39 23.86
C VAL A 7 -1.65 25.18 25.08
N GLY A 8 -2.62 26.08 25.29
CA GLY A 8 -3.38 26.11 26.56
C GLY A 8 -2.45 26.31 27.76
N LYS A 9 -2.49 25.40 28.73
CA LYS A 9 -1.61 25.39 29.92
C LYS A 9 -0.25 24.74 29.71
N TYR A 10 0.02 24.20 28.54
CA TYR A 10 1.23 23.46 28.24
C TYR A 10 2.26 24.37 27.58
N ARG A 11 3.43 24.52 28.22
CA ARG A 11 4.53 25.32 27.67
C ARG A 11 5.49 24.41 26.91
N LEU A 12 5.66 24.66 25.61
CA LEU A 12 6.53 23.89 24.74
C LEU A 12 8.00 24.05 25.16
N THR A 13 8.70 22.95 25.43
CA THR A 13 10.08 22.93 25.91
C THR A 13 11.08 22.57 24.83
N SER A 14 10.74 21.66 23.91
CA SER A 14 11.54 21.29 22.74
C SER A 14 10.67 20.68 21.64
N GLY A 15 11.13 20.74 20.39
CA GLY A 15 10.37 20.34 19.19
C GLY A 15 10.30 21.46 18.13
N PRO A 16 9.50 21.27 17.06
CA PRO A 16 8.78 20.04 16.76
C PRO A 16 9.77 18.94 16.38
N VAL A 17 9.48 17.70 16.75
CA VAL A 17 9.99 16.56 15.99
C VAL A 17 8.93 16.22 14.95
N GLU A 18 9.30 16.32 13.68
CA GLU A 18 8.39 16.15 12.55
C GLU A 18 8.36 14.70 12.10
N GLY A 19 7.18 14.07 12.08
CA GLY A 19 6.97 12.71 11.57
C GLY A 19 5.73 12.58 10.68
N GLY A 20 5.55 11.39 10.10
CA GLY A 20 4.44 11.09 9.16
C GLY A 20 3.05 11.39 9.72
N GLN A 21 2.83 11.15 11.02
CA GLN A 21 1.53 11.34 11.67
C GLN A 21 1.30 12.72 12.33
N GLY A 22 2.24 13.68 12.19
CA GLY A 22 2.12 15.02 12.77
C GLY A 22 3.36 15.50 13.55
N ALA A 23 3.33 16.75 13.99
CA ALA A 23 4.41 17.35 14.78
C ALA A 23 4.25 17.00 16.27
N VAL A 24 5.31 16.47 16.87
CA VAL A 24 5.37 16.12 18.29
C VAL A 24 6.24 17.14 19.03
N TRP A 25 5.76 17.61 20.18
CA TRP A 25 6.46 18.56 21.04
C TRP A 25 6.59 18.03 22.45
N PHE A 26 7.74 18.25 23.06
CA PHE A 26 7.85 18.15 24.51
C PHE A 26 7.31 19.43 25.13
N ALA A 27 6.60 19.29 26.24
CA ALA A 27 6.12 20.42 27.00
C ALA A 27 6.12 20.12 28.50
N VAL A 28 5.83 21.15 29.27
CA VAL A 28 5.54 21.03 30.71
C VAL A 28 4.13 21.54 30.95
N ASP A 29 3.33 20.75 31.66
CA ASP A 29 2.07 21.22 32.25
C ASP A 29 2.40 22.28 33.29
N THR A 30 2.08 23.55 33.02
CA THR A 30 2.50 24.65 33.89
C THR A 30 1.71 24.75 35.19
N GLU A 31 0.61 24.01 35.33
CA GLU A 31 -0.17 23.94 36.58
C GLU A 31 0.33 22.81 37.48
N LEU A 32 0.61 21.64 36.89
CA LEU A 32 1.02 20.44 37.64
C LEU A 32 2.54 20.25 37.70
N GLY A 33 3.31 21.01 36.93
CA GLY A 33 4.78 20.94 36.91
C GLY A 33 5.35 19.65 36.30
N ARG A 34 4.53 18.85 35.60
CA ARG A 34 4.95 17.55 35.04
C ARG A 34 5.34 17.66 33.55
N PRO A 35 6.32 16.86 33.09
CA PRO A 35 6.63 16.75 31.66
C PRO A 35 5.52 16.00 30.92
N VAL A 36 5.21 16.46 29.71
CA VAL A 36 4.20 15.87 28.82
C VAL A 36 4.67 15.91 27.37
N VAL A 37 4.03 15.10 26.51
CA VAL A 37 4.21 15.12 25.07
C VAL A 37 2.94 15.65 24.40
N LEU A 38 3.07 16.63 23.51
CA LEU A 38 1.97 17.19 22.73
C LEU A 38 2.08 16.72 21.28
N LYS A 39 1.13 15.91 20.82
CA LYS A 39 1.04 15.47 19.42
C LYS A 39 -0.02 16.31 18.70
N ARG A 40 0.38 17.00 17.63
CA ARG A 40 -0.55 17.72 16.77
C ARG A 40 -1.26 16.76 15.83
N ALA A 41 -2.58 16.81 15.83
CA ALA A 41 -3.44 16.16 14.85
C ALA A 41 -3.34 16.81 13.47
N ARG A 42 -3.36 16.00 12.41
CA ARG A 42 -3.64 16.48 11.05
C ARG A 42 -5.13 16.24 10.78
N LEU A 43 -5.95 17.28 10.81
CA LEU A 43 -7.34 17.15 10.38
C LEU A 43 -7.36 17.16 8.84
N ARG A 44 -7.76 16.03 8.22
CA ARG A 44 -8.23 16.00 6.83
C ARG A 44 -9.75 16.13 6.83
N ASP A 45 -10.30 16.76 5.79
CA ASP A 45 -11.72 17.06 5.53
C ASP A 45 -12.73 16.52 6.55
N THR A 46 -12.89 17.27 7.64
CA THR A 46 -13.79 16.91 8.74
C THR A 46 -14.70 18.11 8.97
N GLY A 47 -15.98 17.95 8.59
CA GLY A 47 -16.99 18.98 8.80
C GLY A 47 -17.15 19.35 10.28
N PRO A 48 -17.71 20.54 10.60
CA PRO A 48 -17.72 21.12 11.95
C PRO A 48 -18.26 20.21 13.07
N GLY A 49 -19.15 19.27 12.77
CA GLY A 49 -19.73 18.33 13.74
C GLY A 49 -18.83 17.17 14.18
N SER A 50 -17.81 16.81 13.39
CA SER A 50 -16.90 15.69 13.71
C SER A 50 -15.86 16.03 14.79
N PHE A 51 -15.60 17.32 15.01
CA PHE A 51 -14.57 17.79 15.94
C PHE A 51 -14.96 17.59 17.41
N ASP A 52 -16.17 17.99 17.79
CA ASP A 52 -16.63 17.89 19.18
C ASP A 52 -16.83 16.43 19.60
N GLN A 53 -17.22 15.57 18.66
CA GLN A 53 -17.26 14.12 18.85
C GLN A 53 -15.86 13.55 19.09
N MET A 54 -14.87 13.92 18.27
CA MET A 54 -13.48 13.49 18.44
C MET A 54 -12.88 13.95 19.78
N LEU A 55 -13.19 15.19 20.20
CA LEU A 55 -12.77 15.70 21.51
C LEU A 55 -13.44 14.94 22.67
N ALA A 56 -14.72 14.59 22.53
CA ALA A 56 -15.43 13.80 23.53
C ALA A 56 -14.84 12.38 23.65
N GLU A 57 -14.52 11.74 22.53
CA GLU A 57 -13.91 10.41 22.48
C GLU A 57 -12.48 10.43 23.04
N ALA A 58 -11.66 11.41 22.68
CA ALA A 58 -10.33 11.59 23.26
C ALA A 58 -10.38 11.80 24.79
N ARG A 59 -11.37 12.54 25.29
CA ARG A 59 -11.59 12.70 26.74
C ARG A 59 -12.10 11.42 27.40
N ALA A 60 -12.84 10.58 26.69
CA ALA A 60 -13.22 9.25 27.18
C ALA A 60 -11.99 8.34 27.30
N LEU A 61 -11.10 8.36 26.30
CA LEU A 61 -9.81 7.67 26.35
C LEU A 61 -8.89 8.19 27.47
N ALA A 62 -8.92 9.49 27.78
CA ALA A 62 -8.11 10.05 28.86
C ALA A 62 -8.46 9.50 30.26
N LYS A 63 -9.64 8.89 30.41
CA LYS A 63 -10.05 8.20 31.65
C LYS A 63 -9.53 6.75 31.73
N PHE A 64 -9.00 6.22 30.62
CA PHE A 64 -8.42 4.89 30.58
C PHE A 64 -6.99 4.94 31.16
N SER A 65 -6.71 4.04 32.09
CA SER A 65 -5.39 3.88 32.68
C SER A 65 -5.04 2.40 32.75
N HIS A 66 -3.85 2.06 32.28
CA HIS A 66 -3.30 0.71 32.32
C HIS A 66 -1.77 0.82 32.43
N PRO A 67 -1.09 -0.04 33.23
CA PRO A 67 0.35 0.06 33.44
C PRO A 67 1.18 -0.03 32.14
N HIS A 68 0.68 -0.74 31.13
CA HIS A 68 1.34 -0.92 29.83
C HIS A 68 0.75 -0.07 28.70
N VAL A 69 0.05 1.02 29.03
CA VAL A 69 -0.46 1.98 28.04
C VAL A 69 -0.01 3.38 28.40
N VAL A 70 0.48 4.14 27.43
CA VAL A 70 0.81 5.56 27.60
C VAL A 70 -0.46 6.34 27.90
N THR A 71 -0.45 7.07 29.00
CA THR A 71 -1.64 7.78 29.47
C THR A 71 -1.92 9.00 28.60
N LEU A 72 -3.14 9.13 28.07
CA LEU A 72 -3.65 10.38 27.51
C LEU A 72 -4.14 11.26 28.66
N TYR A 73 -3.49 12.39 28.87
CA TYR A 73 -3.85 13.31 29.96
C TYR A 73 -4.92 14.32 29.58
N ASP A 74 -4.89 14.83 28.34
CA ASP A 74 -5.81 15.87 27.89
C ASP A 74 -5.89 15.93 26.36
N ALA A 75 -6.89 16.64 25.84
CA ALA A 75 -7.04 16.97 24.44
C ALA A 75 -7.40 18.46 24.29
N VAL A 76 -6.55 19.22 23.60
CA VAL A 76 -6.61 20.69 23.52
C VAL A 76 -6.89 21.15 22.10
N ARG A 77 -7.85 22.08 21.95
CA ARG A 77 -8.07 22.83 20.71
C ARG A 77 -7.37 24.18 20.81
N THR A 78 -6.63 24.56 19.78
CA THR A 78 -6.07 25.91 19.61
C THR A 78 -6.55 26.53 18.31
N GLY A 79 -6.74 27.85 18.24
CA GLY A 79 -7.23 28.53 17.04
C GLY A 79 -8.75 28.49 16.89
N LYS A 80 -9.27 29.24 15.91
CA LYS A 80 -10.69 29.28 15.52
C LYS A 80 -10.82 28.94 14.03
N ASP A 81 -11.99 28.41 13.66
CA ASP A 81 -12.37 28.12 12.27
C ASP A 81 -11.32 27.25 11.54
N GLU A 82 -10.94 27.57 10.30
CA GLU A 82 -9.97 26.82 9.48
C GLU A 82 -8.54 26.77 10.05
N ARG A 83 -8.23 27.59 11.05
CA ARG A 83 -6.93 27.60 11.75
C ARG A 83 -6.96 26.79 13.06
N ALA A 84 -8.06 26.09 13.33
CA ALA A 84 -8.15 25.21 14.49
C ALA A 84 -7.15 24.04 14.37
N ALA A 85 -6.38 23.80 15.43
CA ALA A 85 -5.50 22.65 15.57
C ALA A 85 -5.88 21.87 16.82
N PHE A 86 -5.90 20.55 16.69
CA PHE A 86 -6.17 19.63 17.79
C PHE A 86 -4.86 19.02 18.28
N TRP A 87 -4.74 18.91 19.60
CA TRP A 87 -3.53 18.46 20.28
C TRP A 87 -3.89 17.38 21.29
N LEU A 88 -3.22 16.24 21.19
CA LEU A 88 -3.27 15.20 22.22
C LEU A 88 -2.13 15.43 23.21
N VAL A 89 -2.45 15.43 24.49
CA VAL A 89 -1.48 15.62 25.58
C VAL A 89 -1.25 14.27 26.25
N LEU A 90 -0.07 13.71 26.05
CA LEU A 90 0.30 12.35 26.42
C LEU A 90 1.34 12.36 27.56
N GLU A 91 1.40 11.24 28.28
CA GLU A 91 2.49 10.91 29.19
C GLU A 91 3.84 10.95 28.48
N HIS A 92 4.82 11.63 29.11
CA HIS A 92 6.20 11.64 28.63
C HIS A 92 6.98 10.47 29.23
N VAL A 93 7.26 9.45 28.41
CA VAL A 93 8.07 8.28 28.79
C VAL A 93 9.53 8.51 28.38
N GLN A 94 10.45 8.44 29.35
CA GLN A 94 11.86 8.85 29.13
C GLN A 94 12.76 7.79 28.49
N GLY A 95 12.43 6.50 28.63
CA GLY A 95 13.33 5.40 28.25
C GLY A 95 13.44 5.13 26.75
N GLY A 96 12.63 5.79 25.91
CA GLY A 96 12.75 5.68 24.45
C GLY A 96 11.79 4.66 23.82
N SER A 97 11.75 4.63 22.49
CA SER A 97 10.99 3.63 21.72
C SER A 97 11.90 2.50 21.22
N LEU A 98 11.29 1.37 20.86
CA LEU A 98 11.96 0.27 20.18
C LEU A 98 12.22 0.54 18.68
N ASP A 99 12.11 1.80 18.22
CA ASP A 99 12.32 2.20 16.82
C ASP A 99 13.80 2.35 16.45
N VAL A 100 14.58 1.30 16.68
CA VAL A 100 15.99 1.23 16.27
C VAL A 100 16.29 -0.15 15.71
N PRO A 101 17.29 -0.29 14.83
CA PRO A 101 17.78 -1.60 14.41
C PRO A 101 18.33 -2.36 15.64
N LEU A 102 17.51 -3.23 16.21
CA LEU A 102 17.82 -4.00 17.41
C LEU A 102 17.40 -5.46 17.22
N LYS A 103 18.16 -6.37 17.81
CA LYS A 103 17.85 -7.80 17.89
C LYS A 103 17.81 -8.20 19.35
N LEU A 104 16.64 -8.57 19.83
CA LEU A 104 16.41 -9.05 21.19
C LEU A 104 16.50 -10.56 21.25
N THR A 105 16.84 -11.07 22.42
CA THR A 105 16.58 -12.49 22.70
C THR A 105 15.08 -12.79 22.60
N PRO A 106 14.67 -13.99 22.13
CA PRO A 106 13.26 -14.39 22.14
C PRO A 106 12.61 -14.25 23.52
N GLN A 107 13.38 -14.47 24.59
CA GLN A 107 12.93 -14.30 25.96
C GLN A 107 12.54 -12.85 26.27
N LEU A 108 13.39 -11.88 25.90
CA LEU A 108 13.10 -10.45 26.10
C LEU A 108 11.97 -9.96 25.20
N ALA A 109 11.99 -10.32 23.92
CA ALA A 109 10.91 -9.99 22.99
C ALA A 109 9.57 -10.54 23.49
N GLY A 110 9.52 -11.80 23.93
CA GLY A 110 8.32 -12.42 24.47
C GLY A 110 7.80 -11.73 25.74
N GLY A 111 8.69 -11.30 26.64
CA GLY A 111 8.33 -10.58 27.85
C GLY A 111 7.70 -9.20 27.55
N ILE A 112 8.29 -8.46 26.60
CA ILE A 112 7.71 -7.22 26.07
C ILE A 112 6.35 -7.52 25.41
N GLY A 113 6.29 -8.57 24.58
CA GLY A 113 5.09 -9.02 23.92
C GLY A 113 3.94 -9.32 24.88
N ALA A 114 4.21 -9.97 26.01
CA ALA A 114 3.20 -10.25 27.03
C ALA A 114 2.62 -8.97 27.64
N GLN A 115 3.47 -7.97 27.91
CA GLN A 115 3.04 -6.67 28.46
C GLN A 115 2.15 -5.91 27.47
N ILE A 116 2.52 -5.89 26.20
CA ILE A 116 1.76 -5.22 25.13
C ILE A 116 0.47 -5.99 24.79
N ALA A 117 0.49 -7.33 24.79
CA ALA A 117 -0.71 -8.13 24.63
C ALA A 117 -1.72 -7.87 25.76
N GLY A 118 -1.26 -7.68 27.01
CA GLY A 118 -2.10 -7.27 28.13
C GLY A 118 -2.70 -5.86 27.94
N ALA A 119 -1.93 -4.92 27.41
CA ALA A 119 -2.42 -3.59 27.04
C ALA A 119 -3.53 -3.66 25.97
N LEU A 120 -3.31 -4.44 24.91
CA LEU A 120 -4.28 -4.66 23.84
C LEU A 120 -5.55 -5.32 24.37
N ALA A 121 -5.44 -6.33 25.24
CA ALA A 121 -6.59 -6.98 25.86
C ALA A 121 -7.46 -5.99 26.64
N ALA A 122 -6.84 -5.07 27.40
CA ALA A 122 -7.55 -4.03 28.15
C ALA A 122 -8.26 -3.01 27.23
N LEU A 123 -7.67 -2.67 26.07
CA LEU A 123 -8.30 -1.82 25.05
C LEU A 123 -9.46 -2.53 24.36
N HIS A 124 -9.24 -3.78 23.93
CA HIS A 124 -10.21 -4.62 23.23
C HIS A 124 -11.48 -4.86 24.05
N ALA A 125 -11.35 -4.99 25.38
CA ALA A 125 -12.46 -5.09 26.32
C ALA A 125 -13.36 -3.84 26.35
N LYS A 126 -12.85 -2.70 25.86
CA LYS A 126 -13.61 -1.45 25.68
C LYS A 126 -13.98 -1.19 24.21
N SER A 127 -13.89 -2.20 23.36
CA SER A 127 -14.13 -2.10 21.91
C SER A 127 -13.19 -1.11 21.19
N LEU A 128 -12.01 -0.89 21.74
CA LEU A 128 -10.97 -0.05 21.15
C LEU A 128 -9.95 -0.93 20.44
N VAL A 129 -9.60 -0.60 19.20
CA VAL A 129 -8.54 -1.23 18.42
C VAL A 129 -7.45 -0.18 18.16
N HIS A 130 -6.19 -0.55 18.34
CA HIS A 130 -5.06 0.36 18.24
C HIS A 130 -4.70 0.68 16.79
N CYS A 131 -4.82 -0.31 15.89
CA CYS A 131 -4.58 -0.25 14.45
C CYS A 131 -3.09 -0.11 14.05
N ASP A 132 -2.25 0.58 14.82
CA ASP A 132 -0.85 0.85 14.43
C ASP A 132 0.18 0.25 15.43
N VAL A 133 0.06 -1.03 15.79
CA VAL A 133 1.06 -1.68 16.68
C VAL A 133 2.36 -1.96 15.91
N LYS A 134 3.48 -1.39 16.37
CA LYS A 134 4.81 -1.52 15.77
C LYS A 134 5.92 -1.16 16.77
N PRO A 135 7.22 -1.48 16.52
CA PRO A 135 8.33 -1.15 17.43
C PRO A 135 8.34 0.32 17.86
N GLY A 136 8.13 1.26 16.94
CA GLY A 136 8.14 2.69 17.28
C GLY A 136 6.99 3.18 18.14
N ASN A 137 5.93 2.39 18.27
CA ASN A 137 4.81 2.66 19.17
C ASN A 137 4.93 1.88 20.49
N ILE A 138 6.05 1.18 20.72
CA ILE A 138 6.36 0.54 22.00
C ILE A 138 7.48 1.34 22.66
N VAL A 139 7.17 1.96 23.81
CA VAL A 139 8.12 2.74 24.59
C VAL A 139 8.52 2.01 25.87
N ILE A 140 9.78 2.14 26.25
CA ILE A 140 10.33 1.54 27.47
C ILE A 140 10.41 2.62 28.55
N THR A 141 9.93 2.29 29.75
CA THR A 141 9.98 3.16 30.92
C THR A 141 11.34 3.07 31.63
N GLU A 142 11.62 4.00 32.56
CA GLU A 142 12.85 3.96 33.37
C GLU A 142 12.93 2.68 34.22
N ASP A 143 11.80 2.15 34.70
CA ASP A 143 11.74 0.89 35.43
C ASP A 143 11.79 -0.35 34.53
N ARG A 144 12.05 -0.16 33.22
CA ARG A 144 12.24 -1.18 32.18
C ARG A 144 11.00 -2.01 31.88
N THR A 145 9.84 -1.35 31.87
CA THR A 145 8.58 -1.94 31.39
C THR A 145 8.20 -1.34 30.05
N ALA A 146 7.52 -2.12 29.22
CA ALA A 146 7.00 -1.67 27.94
C ALA A 146 5.62 -1.04 28.10
N LYS A 147 5.37 0.06 27.39
CA LYS A 147 4.06 0.68 27.24
C LYS A 147 3.74 0.86 25.75
N LEU A 148 2.49 0.61 25.40
CA LEU A 148 1.94 0.92 24.08
C LEU A 148 1.61 2.41 24.01
N ALA A 149 2.15 3.08 22.99
CA ALA A 149 2.02 4.49 22.73
C ALA A 149 1.32 4.73 21.38
N ASP A 150 0.93 5.98 21.16
CA ASP A 150 0.43 6.49 19.88
C ASP A 150 -0.88 5.89 19.34
N PHE A 151 -1.99 6.36 19.91
CA PHE A 151 -3.35 6.05 19.46
C PHE A 151 -3.75 6.75 18.14
N GLY A 152 -2.82 7.28 17.35
CA GLY A 152 -3.10 8.11 16.18
C GLY A 152 -4.09 7.53 15.15
N ALA A 153 -4.23 6.20 15.09
CA ALA A 153 -5.12 5.46 14.19
C ALA A 153 -6.23 4.66 14.92
N ALA A 154 -6.45 4.90 16.22
CA ALA A 154 -7.33 4.08 17.03
C ALA A 154 -8.81 4.14 16.57
N LEU A 155 -9.44 2.96 16.51
CA LEU A 155 -10.80 2.77 16.04
C LEU A 155 -11.69 2.19 17.14
N ARG A 156 -12.94 2.68 17.23
CA ARG A 156 -14.00 2.00 17.98
C ARG A 156 -14.75 1.04 17.06
N VAL A 157 -14.60 -0.26 17.28
CA VAL A 157 -15.13 -1.29 16.34
C VAL A 157 -16.63 -1.54 16.47
N ASP A 158 -17.25 -1.21 17.60
CA ASP A 158 -18.69 -1.38 17.82
C ASP A 158 -19.54 -0.28 17.15
N SER A 159 -18.96 0.88 16.90
CA SER A 159 -19.63 2.02 16.26
C SER A 159 -18.98 2.48 14.96
N HIS A 160 -17.94 1.75 14.50
CA HIS A 160 -17.05 2.14 13.39
C HIS A 160 -16.60 3.61 13.46
N THR A 161 -16.50 4.16 14.67
CA THR A 161 -16.18 5.57 14.88
C THR A 161 -14.68 5.72 15.06
N THR A 162 -14.07 6.50 14.19
CA THR A 162 -12.68 6.90 14.34
C THR A 162 -12.52 7.75 15.60
N ILE A 163 -11.66 7.32 16.53
CA ILE A 163 -11.45 8.04 17.78
C ILE A 163 -10.38 9.13 17.63
N THR A 164 -9.46 8.96 16.68
CA THR A 164 -8.34 9.86 16.48
C THR A 164 -8.32 10.54 15.10
N PRO A 165 -7.67 11.71 14.99
CA PRO A 165 -7.78 12.59 13.82
C PRO A 165 -7.38 11.98 12.47
N ASN A 166 -6.53 10.95 12.46
CA ASN A 166 -5.94 10.43 11.24
C ASN A 166 -6.75 9.28 10.61
N GLY A 167 -7.81 8.77 11.24
CA GLY A 167 -8.57 7.64 10.68
C GLY A 167 -7.94 6.26 10.95
N PRO A 168 -8.72 5.17 10.81
CA PRO A 168 -8.18 3.81 10.73
C PRO A 168 -7.26 3.57 9.51
N LEU A 169 -7.22 4.50 8.55
CA LEU A 169 -6.34 4.43 7.36
C LEU A 169 -4.89 4.85 7.61
N SER A 170 -4.54 5.31 8.82
CA SER A 170 -3.16 5.70 9.18
C SER A 170 -2.35 4.51 9.73
N LEU A 171 -2.38 3.37 9.04
CA LEU A 171 -1.67 2.14 9.39
C LEU A 171 -0.23 2.18 8.85
N THR A 172 0.67 1.38 9.44
CA THR A 172 2.00 1.13 8.86
C THR A 172 1.97 -0.21 8.10
N PRO A 173 2.01 -0.23 6.75
CA PRO A 173 1.75 -1.44 5.96
C PRO A 173 2.60 -2.64 6.37
N ALA A 174 3.89 -2.43 6.67
CA ALA A 174 4.83 -3.49 7.06
C ALA A 174 4.43 -4.27 8.34
N PHE A 175 3.62 -3.68 9.22
CA PHE A 175 3.14 -4.32 10.45
C PHE A 175 1.65 -4.66 10.38
N ALA A 176 0.89 -3.90 9.59
CA ALA A 176 -0.56 -4.02 9.51
C ALA A 176 -0.99 -5.42 9.06
N ALA A 177 -2.10 -5.88 9.64
CA ALA A 177 -2.76 -7.11 9.26
C ALA A 177 -3.40 -6.99 7.87
N PRO A 178 -3.53 -8.10 7.12
CA PRO A 178 -4.13 -8.10 5.79
C PRO A 178 -5.50 -7.42 5.74
N GLU A 179 -6.39 -7.72 6.69
CA GLU A 179 -7.72 -7.14 6.78
C GLU A 179 -7.71 -5.65 7.14
N ALA A 180 -6.74 -5.21 7.95
CA ALA A 180 -6.56 -3.80 8.27
C ALA A 180 -6.12 -3.00 7.04
N ILE A 181 -5.21 -3.55 6.22
CA ILE A 181 -4.78 -2.94 4.95
C ILE A 181 -5.96 -2.77 3.99
N ARG A 182 -6.92 -3.70 4.01
CA ARG A 182 -8.18 -3.63 3.24
C ARG A 182 -9.23 -2.70 3.84
N GLY A 183 -8.89 -1.94 4.89
CA GLY A 183 -9.80 -0.97 5.53
C GLY A 183 -10.77 -1.57 6.54
N ALA A 184 -10.62 -2.84 6.93
CA ALA A 184 -11.46 -3.53 7.91
C ALA A 184 -10.66 -3.94 9.17
N PRO A 185 -10.03 -3.00 9.90
CA PRO A 185 -9.29 -3.35 11.10
C PRO A 185 -10.23 -3.81 12.23
N GLU A 186 -9.79 -4.85 12.94
CA GLU A 186 -10.51 -5.44 14.07
C GLU A 186 -9.56 -5.80 15.22
N ARG A 187 -10.10 -6.35 16.32
CA ARG A 187 -9.30 -6.72 17.51
C ARG A 187 -8.17 -7.68 17.15
N ALA A 188 -8.44 -8.64 16.27
CA ALA A 188 -7.45 -9.61 15.80
C ALA A 188 -6.35 -8.98 14.93
N SER A 189 -6.57 -7.80 14.35
CA SER A 189 -5.56 -7.06 13.59
C SER A 189 -4.42 -6.59 14.49
N ASP A 190 -4.72 -6.11 15.70
CA ASP A 190 -3.68 -5.69 16.65
C ASP A 190 -2.81 -6.89 17.09
N VAL A 191 -3.40 -8.08 17.22
CA VAL A 191 -2.68 -9.31 17.58
C VAL A 191 -1.68 -9.69 16.49
N PHE A 192 -2.09 -9.60 15.22
CA PHE A 192 -1.20 -9.84 14.09
C PHE A 192 -0.07 -8.81 14.04
N SER A 193 -0.39 -7.53 14.18
CA SER A 193 0.60 -6.44 14.20
C SER A 193 1.62 -6.60 15.34
N LEU A 194 1.17 -7.07 16.52
CA LEU A 194 2.07 -7.46 17.60
C LEU A 194 2.95 -8.66 17.21
N GLY A 195 2.39 -9.68 16.55
CA GLY A 195 3.15 -10.83 16.06
C GLY A 195 4.28 -10.42 15.10
N VAL A 196 3.98 -9.52 14.14
CA VAL A 196 4.98 -8.98 13.21
C VAL A 196 6.04 -8.17 13.95
N THR A 197 5.61 -7.35 14.92
CA THR A 197 6.50 -6.57 15.77
C THR A 197 7.49 -7.45 16.52
N LEU A 198 7.01 -8.51 17.18
CA LEU A 198 7.84 -9.44 17.91
C LEU A 198 8.80 -10.21 17.01
N TYR A 199 8.33 -10.63 15.83
CA TYR A 199 9.19 -11.25 14.82
C TYR A 199 10.37 -10.33 14.48
N GLN A 200 10.08 -9.08 14.11
CA GLN A 200 11.11 -8.11 13.74
C GLN A 200 12.07 -7.80 14.89
N LEU A 201 11.58 -7.68 16.13
CA LEU A 201 12.45 -7.42 17.28
C LEU A 201 13.44 -8.56 17.53
N ILE A 202 13.14 -9.80 17.10
CA ILE A 202 14.02 -10.96 17.25
C ILE A 202 14.97 -11.09 16.07
N THR A 203 14.46 -11.00 14.85
CA THR A 203 15.20 -11.29 13.62
C THR A 203 15.95 -10.06 13.07
N GLY A 204 15.49 -8.86 13.43
CA GLY A 204 15.90 -7.57 12.89
C GLY A 204 15.12 -7.10 11.67
N THR A 205 14.28 -7.96 11.07
CA THR A 205 13.48 -7.65 9.86
C THR A 205 12.06 -8.21 9.97
N PRO A 206 11.04 -7.57 9.38
CA PRO A 206 9.69 -8.13 9.35
C PRO A 206 9.66 -9.48 8.60
N PRO A 207 8.65 -10.34 8.87
CA PRO A 207 8.53 -11.63 8.20
C PRO A 207 8.18 -11.45 6.73
N LEU A 208 8.59 -12.41 5.89
CA LEU A 208 8.25 -12.41 4.47
C LEU A 208 6.73 -12.47 4.28
N ARG A 209 6.24 -11.63 3.38
CA ARG A 209 4.82 -11.57 3.02
C ARG A 209 4.61 -12.23 1.66
N GLY A 210 3.46 -12.87 1.52
CA GLY A 210 2.94 -13.37 0.26
C GLY A 210 1.79 -12.50 -0.24
N PRO A 211 1.07 -12.97 -1.27
CA PRO A 211 -0.09 -12.28 -1.83
C PRO A 211 -1.10 -11.85 -0.76
N GLY A 212 -1.70 -10.67 -0.95
CA GLY A 212 -2.66 -10.10 0.00
C GLY A 212 -2.06 -9.76 1.36
N HIS A 213 -0.76 -9.49 1.44
CA HIS A 213 -0.01 -9.10 2.64
C HIS A 213 0.04 -10.14 3.78
N ALA A 214 -0.32 -11.40 3.51
CA ALA A 214 -0.27 -12.48 4.49
C ALA A 214 1.18 -12.87 4.81
N VAL A 215 1.49 -13.24 6.05
CA VAL A 215 2.80 -13.77 6.40
C VAL A 215 2.95 -15.20 5.87
N ARG A 216 4.09 -15.48 5.23
CA ARG A 216 4.48 -16.83 4.82
C ARG A 216 4.97 -17.62 6.03
N LEU A 217 4.05 -18.31 6.71
CA LEU A 217 4.31 -18.99 7.98
C LEU A 217 5.40 -20.07 7.87
N GLU A 218 5.57 -20.68 6.69
CA GLU A 218 6.61 -21.67 6.40
C GLU A 218 8.03 -21.07 6.38
N THR A 219 8.14 -19.74 6.27
CA THR A 219 9.42 -19.02 6.20
C THR A 219 9.85 -18.42 7.54
N LEU A 220 9.10 -18.68 8.62
CA LEU A 220 9.41 -18.12 9.93
C LEU A 220 10.79 -18.58 10.42
N SER A 221 11.62 -17.61 10.82
CA SER A 221 13.00 -17.84 11.22
C SER A 221 13.13 -18.83 12.38
N PRO A 222 14.08 -19.78 12.34
CA PRO A 222 14.42 -20.62 13.49
C PRO A 222 14.86 -19.81 14.73
N GLN A 223 15.27 -18.55 14.56
CA GLN A 223 15.68 -17.66 15.65
C GLN A 223 14.54 -17.34 16.64
N LEU A 224 13.29 -17.56 16.26
CA LEU A 224 12.13 -17.38 17.15
C LEU A 224 12.12 -18.36 18.32
N GLY A 225 12.78 -19.52 18.17
CA GLY A 225 12.94 -20.51 19.23
C GLY A 225 11.60 -20.90 19.88
N PRO A 226 11.48 -20.83 21.22
CA PRO A 226 10.23 -21.17 21.92
C PRO A 226 9.00 -20.36 21.51
N LEU A 227 9.18 -19.16 20.93
CA LEU A 227 8.07 -18.31 20.51
C LEU A 227 7.47 -18.71 19.15
N THR A 228 8.08 -19.64 18.42
CA THR A 228 7.64 -20.02 17.07
C THR A 228 6.14 -20.35 17.05
N GLY A 229 5.67 -21.22 17.94
CA GLY A 229 4.26 -21.65 17.93
C GLY A 229 3.27 -20.52 18.19
N VAL A 230 3.53 -19.66 19.19
CA VAL A 230 2.63 -18.54 19.51
C VAL A 230 2.66 -17.48 18.40
N LEU A 231 3.82 -17.18 17.81
CA LEU A 231 3.92 -16.24 16.70
C LEU A 231 3.26 -16.79 15.43
N THR A 232 3.38 -18.09 15.14
CA THR A 232 2.62 -18.74 14.05
C THR A 232 1.11 -18.60 14.25
N ALA A 233 0.61 -18.72 15.48
CA ALA A 233 -0.81 -18.53 15.78
C ALA A 233 -1.25 -17.06 15.65
N MET A 234 -0.43 -16.12 16.09
CA MET A 234 -0.72 -14.68 15.99
C MET A 234 -0.67 -14.18 14.53
N LEU A 235 0.16 -14.78 13.68
CA LEU A 235 0.41 -14.37 12.29
C LEU A 235 -0.48 -15.08 11.26
N GLN A 236 -1.51 -15.82 11.70
CA GLN A 236 -2.46 -16.46 10.80
C GLN A 236 -3.11 -15.43 9.85
N ARG A 237 -3.31 -15.80 8.59
CA ARG A 237 -3.97 -14.93 7.60
C ARG A 237 -5.41 -14.62 8.03
N ASP A 238 -6.15 -15.65 8.42
CA ASP A 238 -7.51 -15.54 8.95
C ASP A 238 -7.49 -14.93 10.36
N PRO A 239 -8.14 -13.77 10.58
CA PRO A 239 -8.25 -13.16 11.90
C PRO A 239 -8.96 -14.04 12.93
N GLY A 240 -9.93 -14.87 12.51
CA GLY A 240 -10.68 -15.78 13.39
C GLY A 240 -9.84 -16.95 13.92
N ALA A 241 -8.75 -17.28 13.21
CA ALA A 241 -7.79 -18.30 13.63
C ALA A 241 -6.74 -17.78 14.61
N ARG A 242 -6.66 -16.46 14.83
CA ARG A 242 -5.69 -15.85 15.75
C ARG A 242 -6.17 -15.95 17.19
N PRO A 243 -5.27 -16.09 18.17
CA PRO A 243 -5.65 -15.99 19.57
C PRO A 243 -6.17 -14.57 19.89
N SER A 244 -7.03 -14.45 20.89
CA SER A 244 -7.32 -13.14 21.47
C SER A 244 -6.05 -12.54 22.10
N ALA A 245 -6.00 -11.21 22.26
CA ALA A 245 -4.88 -10.56 22.93
C ALA A 245 -4.64 -11.11 24.36
N ALA A 246 -5.70 -11.48 25.08
CA ALA A 246 -5.61 -12.11 26.39
C ALA A 246 -5.00 -13.53 26.33
N ALA A 247 -5.37 -14.32 25.31
CA ALA A 247 -4.79 -15.64 25.10
C ALA A 247 -3.31 -15.54 24.70
N ALA A 248 -2.97 -14.61 23.79
CA ALA A 248 -1.58 -14.34 23.41
C ALA A 248 -0.74 -13.89 24.61
N GLN A 249 -1.28 -13.03 25.49
CA GLN A 249 -0.63 -12.65 26.74
C GLN A 249 -0.31 -13.88 27.61
N GLY A 250 -1.28 -14.79 27.80
CA GLY A 250 -1.09 -16.00 28.58
C GLY A 250 0.05 -16.87 28.03
N SER A 251 0.00 -17.18 26.73
CA SER A 251 1.04 -17.99 26.07
C SER A 251 2.43 -17.35 26.12
N LEU A 252 2.53 -16.05 25.87
CA LEU A 252 3.81 -15.33 25.94
C LEU A 252 4.37 -15.29 27.37
N THR A 253 3.50 -15.13 28.37
CA THR A 253 3.89 -15.13 29.79
C THR A 253 4.42 -16.50 30.23
N GLU A 254 3.74 -17.57 29.81
CA GLU A 254 4.13 -18.96 30.12
C GLU A 254 5.49 -19.31 29.52
N LEU A 255 5.69 -19.00 28.22
CA LEU A 255 6.93 -19.29 27.50
C LEU A 255 8.13 -18.49 28.02
N THR A 256 7.89 -17.39 28.75
CA THR A 256 8.94 -16.51 29.27
C THR A 256 9.13 -16.61 30.79
N GLY A 257 8.34 -17.41 31.51
CA GLY A 257 8.52 -17.61 32.95
C GLY A 257 7.92 -16.50 33.85
N GLY A 258 7.09 -15.63 33.28
CA GLY A 258 6.32 -14.61 33.99
C GLY A 258 7.12 -13.38 34.49
N PRO A 259 6.43 -12.37 35.06
CA PRO A 259 7.01 -11.05 35.36
C PRO A 259 8.16 -11.06 36.37
N ARG A 260 8.26 -12.12 37.19
CA ARG A 260 9.14 -12.17 38.36
C ARG A 260 10.46 -12.90 38.12
N ALA A 261 10.50 -13.85 37.19
CA ALA A 261 11.71 -14.62 36.88
C ALA A 261 12.67 -13.89 35.92
N LEU A 262 12.18 -12.84 35.25
CA LEU A 262 12.89 -12.15 34.17
C LEU A 262 13.44 -10.76 34.53
N ALA A 263 13.01 -10.19 35.66
CA ALA A 263 13.18 -8.77 35.93
C ALA A 263 14.64 -8.30 36.04
N GLU A 264 15.58 -9.15 36.48
CA GLU A 264 17.00 -8.76 36.58
C GLU A 264 17.77 -8.93 35.27
N ASP A 265 17.62 -10.06 34.58
CA ASP A 265 18.33 -10.31 33.32
C ASP A 265 17.76 -9.47 32.16
N HIS A 266 16.43 -9.28 32.08
CA HIS A 266 15.83 -8.34 31.12
C HIS A 266 16.23 -6.90 31.38
N ARG A 267 16.32 -6.48 32.65
CA ARG A 267 16.81 -5.14 32.98
C ARG A 267 18.23 -4.93 32.49
N ARG A 268 19.12 -5.91 32.72
CA ARG A 268 20.51 -5.85 32.24
C ARG A 268 20.61 -5.80 30.72
N GLU A 269 19.83 -6.61 30.01
CA GLU A 269 19.83 -6.59 28.54
C GLU A 269 19.30 -5.24 28.01
N LEU A 270 18.16 -4.75 28.53
CA LEU A 270 17.61 -3.43 28.18
C LEU A 270 18.53 -2.25 28.56
N ASP A 271 19.34 -2.38 29.62
CA ASP A 271 20.33 -1.38 30.02
C ASP A 271 21.47 -1.23 29.00
N THR A 272 21.74 -2.27 28.21
CA THR A 272 22.76 -2.23 27.14
C THR A 272 22.24 -1.68 25.82
N LEU A 273 20.92 -1.60 25.64
CA LEU A 273 20.33 -1.15 24.38
C LEU A 273 20.33 0.38 24.26
N GLN A 274 20.82 0.87 23.11
CA GLN A 274 20.63 2.27 22.71
C GLN A 274 19.27 2.42 22.05
N LEU A 275 18.23 2.67 22.87
CA LEU A 275 16.87 2.90 22.39
C LEU A 275 16.76 4.23 21.63
N ALA A 276 15.82 4.31 20.68
CA ALA A 276 15.51 5.57 20.03
C ALA A 276 14.94 6.51 21.11
N PRO A 277 15.28 7.81 21.11
CA PRO A 277 14.49 8.79 21.85
C PRO A 277 13.01 8.56 21.50
N ALA A 278 12.10 8.59 22.49
CA ALA A 278 10.67 8.22 22.35
C ALA A 278 9.89 9.09 21.33
N THR A 279 10.59 9.89 20.54
CA THR A 279 10.09 10.88 19.61
C THR A 279 10.88 10.95 18.30
N ARG A 280 11.76 9.99 17.94
CA ARG A 280 12.35 9.97 16.60
C ARG A 280 11.40 9.28 15.60
N PRO A 281 10.85 9.99 14.61
CA PRO A 281 10.50 9.39 13.33
C PRO A 281 11.77 9.21 12.49
N PHE A 282 11.74 8.18 11.66
CA PHE A 282 12.68 7.83 10.59
C PHE A 282 13.67 8.95 10.24
N THR A 283 14.87 8.89 10.81
CA THR A 283 16.06 9.53 10.23
C THR A 283 16.94 8.42 9.69
N THR A 284 16.94 8.26 8.37
CA THR A 284 18.05 7.65 7.63
C THR A 284 19.33 8.40 8.03
N THR A 285 20.01 7.91 9.05
CA THR A 285 21.37 8.36 9.36
C THR A 285 22.30 7.49 8.54
N SER A 286 22.40 7.79 7.24
CA SER A 286 23.56 7.39 6.47
C SER A 286 24.68 8.36 6.84
N SER A 287 25.71 7.81 7.50
CA SER A 287 26.93 8.52 7.84
C SER A 287 27.62 9.00 6.57
N ALA A 288 27.47 10.29 6.23
CA ALA A 288 28.28 10.94 5.21
C ALA A 288 29.74 11.02 5.69
N GLY A 289 30.60 10.16 5.11
CA GLY A 289 32.05 10.30 5.19
C GLY A 289 32.56 11.48 4.34
N PRO A 290 33.73 12.06 4.66
CA PRO A 290 34.15 13.35 4.13
C PRO A 290 34.63 13.24 2.67
N ALA A 291 34.03 14.05 1.80
CA ALA A 291 34.50 14.26 0.44
C ALA A 291 35.92 14.85 0.43
N ARG A 292 36.80 14.32 -0.44
CA ARG A 292 38.03 14.99 -0.86
C ARG A 292 38.13 15.06 -2.40
N PRO A 293 38.77 16.11 -2.94
CA PRO A 293 38.48 16.64 -4.26
C PRO A 293 39.56 16.35 -5.31
N THR A 294 39.17 16.22 -6.57
CA THR A 294 39.95 16.47 -7.80
C THR A 294 38.95 16.51 -8.96
N GLY A 295 38.93 17.42 -9.93
CA GLY A 295 39.78 18.56 -10.24
C GLY A 295 39.29 19.15 -11.57
N ALA A 296 38.72 20.34 -11.51
CA ALA A 296 38.99 21.47 -12.40
C ALA A 296 39.53 21.15 -13.80
N TRP A 297 38.70 21.38 -14.83
CA TRP A 297 39.19 22.03 -16.05
C TRP A 297 38.59 23.42 -16.17
N SER A 298 39.49 24.32 -16.45
CA SER A 298 39.44 25.75 -16.22
C SER A 298 38.87 26.52 -17.41
N ARG A 299 38.17 27.62 -17.08
CA ARG A 299 38.36 29.01 -17.55
C ARG A 299 38.45 29.21 -19.09
N THR A 300 37.72 30.14 -19.69
CA THR A 300 37.72 31.58 -19.35
C THR A 300 36.52 32.32 -19.95
N ALA A 301 36.06 33.31 -19.18
CA ALA A 301 35.13 34.42 -19.42
C ALA A 301 35.60 35.37 -20.60
N PRO A 302 35.03 36.57 -20.89
CA PRO A 302 34.06 37.33 -20.09
C PRO A 302 33.01 38.26 -20.80
N LEU A 303 32.03 38.68 -19.98
CA LEU A 303 31.42 40.03 -19.82
C LEU A 303 30.99 40.85 -21.05
N ARG A 304 29.69 41.20 -21.12
CA ARG A 304 29.24 42.59 -20.89
C ARG A 304 27.73 42.74 -20.71
N ARG A 305 27.38 43.59 -19.73
CA ARG A 305 26.07 44.16 -19.42
C ARG A 305 25.61 45.09 -20.58
N ARG A 306 24.32 45.40 -20.82
CA ARG A 306 23.42 46.29 -20.03
C ARG A 306 22.11 46.56 -20.88
N PRO A 307 21.11 47.36 -20.46
CA PRO A 307 19.69 46.98 -20.34
C PRO A 307 18.73 47.92 -21.12
N LEU A 308 17.44 47.97 -20.71
CA LEU A 308 16.38 48.98 -21.00
C LEU A 308 15.54 48.68 -22.27
N LEU A 309 14.21 48.90 -22.37
CA LEU A 309 13.19 49.59 -21.58
C LEU A 309 11.78 49.19 -22.07
N ALA A 310 10.82 49.16 -21.14
CA ALA A 310 9.46 49.73 -21.18
C ALA A 310 8.36 49.33 -22.21
N ALA A 311 7.17 49.17 -21.60
CA ALA A 311 5.84 49.71 -21.97
C ALA A 311 4.83 48.78 -22.67
N GLY A 312 3.62 48.71 -22.08
CA GLY A 312 2.39 48.28 -22.76
C GLY A 312 1.33 47.66 -21.83
N THR A 313 0.49 48.50 -21.23
CA THR A 313 -0.69 48.11 -20.43
C THR A 313 -1.96 47.94 -21.26
N ALA A 314 -2.86 47.08 -20.77
CA ALA A 314 -4.34 47.13 -20.82
C ALA A 314 -5.10 46.61 -22.05
N VAL A 315 -5.98 45.62 -21.82
CA VAL A 315 -7.47 45.69 -21.83
C VAL A 315 -8.04 44.30 -22.17
N ALA A 316 -8.63 43.62 -21.18
CA ALA A 316 -9.47 42.44 -21.39
C ALA A 316 -10.60 42.44 -20.35
N ALA A 317 -11.66 43.22 -20.62
CA ALA A 317 -12.91 43.20 -19.87
C ALA A 317 -14.04 43.77 -20.75
N ALA A 318 -14.52 43.02 -21.75
CA ALA A 318 -15.70 43.41 -22.54
C ALA A 318 -16.41 42.31 -23.35
N LEU A 319 -16.19 41.00 -23.11
CA LEU A 319 -16.81 39.94 -23.95
C LEU A 319 -17.36 38.74 -23.17
N ALA A 320 -17.99 38.96 -22.02
CA ALA A 320 -18.60 37.87 -21.22
C ALA A 320 -20.13 38.02 -20.99
N VAL A 321 -20.86 38.84 -21.75
CA VAL A 321 -22.30 39.06 -21.50
C VAL A 321 -23.20 38.95 -22.75
N ALA A 322 -22.66 38.80 -23.97
CA ALA A 322 -23.48 38.93 -25.19
C ALA A 322 -23.96 37.61 -25.84
N VAL A 323 -23.63 36.43 -25.30
CA VAL A 323 -23.91 35.14 -26.00
C VAL A 323 -25.09 34.31 -25.43
N PRO A 324 -25.52 34.41 -24.15
CA PRO A 324 -26.66 33.59 -23.69
C PRO A 324 -28.04 34.12 -24.09
N LEU A 325 -28.17 35.32 -24.66
CA LEU A 325 -29.48 35.97 -24.86
C LEU A 325 -30.08 35.76 -26.27
N LEU A 326 -29.42 35.02 -27.16
CA LEU A 326 -29.90 34.85 -28.55
C LEU A 326 -30.42 33.44 -28.90
N LEU A 327 -30.49 32.51 -27.94
CA LEU A 327 -31.00 31.15 -28.16
C LEU A 327 -32.35 30.85 -27.47
N MET A 328 -33.02 31.87 -26.92
CA MET A 328 -34.34 31.72 -26.27
C MET A 328 -35.52 32.32 -27.07
N LEU A 329 -35.32 32.66 -28.35
CA LEU A 329 -36.38 33.18 -29.21
C LEU A 329 -36.24 32.64 -30.64
N ASN A 330 -36.76 31.43 -30.87
CA ASN A 330 -37.52 31.05 -32.08
C ASN A 330 -37.87 29.56 -32.01
N GLY A 331 -39.16 29.26 -32.14
CA GLY A 331 -39.73 27.93 -31.96
C GLY A 331 -40.01 27.14 -33.23
N ASP A 332 -40.87 26.14 -33.02
CA ASP A 332 -41.63 25.27 -33.94
C ASP A 332 -40.93 24.05 -34.56
N GLY A 333 -41.18 22.89 -33.92
CA GLY A 333 -42.05 21.83 -34.45
C GLY A 333 -41.59 21.01 -35.66
N LYS A 334 -41.23 19.74 -35.42
CA LYS A 334 -41.73 18.56 -36.18
C LYS A 334 -41.26 17.24 -35.55
N GLU A 335 -42.21 16.33 -35.35
CA GLU A 335 -41.99 14.90 -35.10
C GLU A 335 -41.36 14.23 -36.34
N ALA A 336 -40.36 13.39 -36.12
CA ALA A 336 -40.02 12.27 -36.99
C ALA A 336 -39.47 11.13 -36.12
N GLN A 337 -40.05 9.96 -36.35
CA GLN A 337 -39.80 8.68 -35.70
C GLN A 337 -38.68 7.96 -36.46
N GLU A 338 -37.63 7.51 -35.78
CA GLU A 338 -36.69 6.51 -36.29
C GLU A 338 -36.08 5.70 -35.13
N ASP A 339 -36.45 4.43 -35.17
CA ASP A 339 -35.86 3.17 -34.69
C ASP A 339 -34.74 3.16 -33.64
N GLY A 340 -34.92 2.23 -32.69
CA GLY A 340 -34.08 2.02 -31.53
C GLY A 340 -32.63 1.62 -31.86
N ALA A 341 -31.71 2.33 -31.22
CA ALA A 341 -30.38 1.86 -30.89
C ALA A 341 -30.14 2.15 -29.39
N ALA A 342 -29.59 1.16 -28.70
CA ALA A 342 -29.25 1.22 -27.28
C ALA A 342 -28.30 2.39 -26.96
N PRO A 343 -28.33 2.96 -25.74
CA PRO A 343 -27.46 4.07 -25.38
C PRO A 343 -26.03 3.56 -25.19
N THR A 344 -25.16 3.85 -26.15
CA THR A 344 -23.71 3.93 -25.92
C THR A 344 -23.47 5.15 -25.03
N THR A 345 -23.04 4.92 -23.80
CA THR A 345 -22.49 5.96 -22.91
C THR A 345 -21.15 6.42 -23.47
N GLY A 346 -21.18 7.25 -24.51
CA GLY A 346 -20.01 7.95 -25.03
C GLY A 346 -19.66 9.12 -24.12
N ARG A 347 -18.53 9.01 -23.42
CA ARG A 347 -17.81 10.14 -22.82
C ARG A 347 -17.56 11.19 -23.92
N PRO A 348 -17.81 12.49 -23.70
CA PRO A 348 -17.55 13.51 -24.71
C PRO A 348 -16.05 13.58 -25.05
N PRO A 349 -15.66 13.91 -26.29
CA PRO A 349 -14.25 13.98 -26.69
C PRO A 349 -13.60 15.23 -26.08
N GLY A 350 -13.15 15.09 -24.83
CA GLY A 350 -12.25 16.01 -24.15
C GLY A 350 -10.79 15.58 -24.35
N ALA A 351 -9.86 16.53 -24.18
CA ALA A 351 -8.42 16.41 -24.35
C ALA A 351 -7.84 14.98 -24.15
N ALA A 352 -7.03 14.51 -25.10
CA ALA A 352 -6.43 13.19 -25.07
C ALA A 352 -5.82 12.87 -23.69
N ALA A 353 -6.32 11.79 -23.09
CA ALA A 353 -5.81 11.22 -21.85
C ALA A 353 -4.27 11.11 -21.86
N PHE A 354 -3.61 11.28 -20.73
CA PHE A 354 -2.15 11.05 -20.62
C PHE A 354 -1.76 9.63 -21.09
N LEU A 355 -2.57 8.64 -20.71
CA LEU A 355 -2.43 7.24 -21.14
C LEU A 355 -3.00 7.01 -22.56
N GLY A 356 -3.77 7.97 -23.10
CA GLY A 356 -4.48 7.90 -24.38
C GLY A 356 -5.36 6.65 -24.47
N ASP A 357 -5.42 6.06 -25.66
CA ASP A 357 -6.13 4.78 -25.84
C ASP A 357 -5.36 3.64 -25.14
N HIS A 358 -5.97 3.06 -24.11
CA HIS A 358 -5.39 2.01 -23.27
C HIS A 358 -4.94 0.79 -24.11
N ARG A 359 -5.68 0.42 -25.16
CA ARG A 359 -5.39 -0.80 -25.95
C ARG A 359 -4.14 -0.65 -26.81
N THR A 360 -3.77 0.58 -27.16
CA THR A 360 -2.58 0.87 -27.99
C THR A 360 -1.36 1.27 -27.18
N ALA A 361 -1.49 1.51 -25.87
CA ALA A 361 -0.37 1.87 -25.00
C ALA A 361 0.69 0.75 -24.94
N ASP A 362 1.97 1.08 -25.15
CA ASP A 362 3.09 0.11 -25.15
C ASP A 362 3.93 0.24 -23.87
N PRO A 363 3.73 -0.62 -22.85
CA PRO A 363 4.52 -0.58 -21.62
C PRO A 363 5.99 -0.91 -21.86
N CYS A 364 6.31 -1.70 -22.89
CA CYS A 364 7.69 -2.02 -23.23
C CYS A 364 8.43 -0.86 -23.89
N GLY A 365 7.71 0.15 -24.39
CA GLY A 365 8.31 1.40 -24.85
C GLY A 365 8.88 2.26 -23.72
N LEU A 366 8.55 1.92 -22.46
CA LEU A 366 9.06 2.57 -21.24
C LEU A 366 10.22 1.79 -20.60
N LEU A 367 10.73 0.76 -21.26
CA LEU A 367 11.90 -0.02 -20.83
C LEU A 367 13.04 0.11 -21.84
N GLU A 368 14.27 0.11 -21.32
CA GLU A 368 15.51 0.10 -22.10
C GLU A 368 16.40 -1.02 -21.59
N VAL A 369 17.16 -1.66 -22.48
CA VAL A 369 18.05 -2.79 -22.12
C VAL A 369 19.43 -2.32 -21.68
N ARG A 370 19.73 -1.04 -21.86
CA ARG A 370 21.00 -0.39 -21.48
C ARG A 370 20.93 0.19 -20.07
N GLY A 371 22.10 0.37 -19.45
CA GLY A 371 22.23 0.98 -18.12
C GLY A 371 22.29 -0.02 -16.97
N PHE A 372 22.07 -1.32 -17.25
CA PHE A 372 22.12 -2.39 -16.27
C PHE A 372 23.47 -3.13 -16.23
N ASP A 373 24.58 -2.38 -16.27
CA ASP A 373 25.94 -2.92 -16.40
C ASP A 373 26.37 -3.82 -15.22
N ALA A 374 25.63 -3.80 -14.10
CA ALA A 374 25.82 -4.71 -12.97
C ALA A 374 25.42 -6.16 -13.29
N TYR A 375 24.64 -6.37 -14.36
CA TYR A 375 24.11 -7.67 -14.77
C TYR A 375 24.72 -8.09 -16.12
N GLU A 376 24.75 -9.40 -16.38
CA GLU A 376 25.39 -9.96 -17.59
C GLU A 376 24.48 -9.81 -18.82
N GLU A 377 23.16 -9.97 -18.63
CA GLU A 377 22.17 -9.78 -19.69
C GLU A 377 20.94 -9.05 -19.15
N ALA A 378 20.32 -8.22 -19.99
CA ALA A 378 19.03 -7.60 -19.74
C ALA A 378 18.09 -7.99 -20.90
N LEU A 379 17.08 -8.83 -20.60
CA LEU A 379 16.23 -9.46 -21.60
C LEU A 379 14.79 -8.97 -21.44
N PRO A 380 14.23 -8.21 -22.41
CA PRO A 380 12.83 -7.82 -22.34
C PRO A 380 11.94 -9.05 -22.48
N ASP A 381 10.83 -9.04 -21.76
CA ASP A 381 9.80 -10.08 -21.77
C ASP A 381 8.43 -9.41 -21.93
N ARG A 382 7.98 -9.36 -23.18
CA ARG A 382 6.70 -8.75 -23.58
C ARG A 382 5.51 -9.68 -23.36
N ASP A 383 5.76 -10.96 -23.10
CA ASP A 383 4.81 -12.05 -23.22
C ASP A 383 4.40 -12.61 -21.85
N GLN A 384 4.58 -11.83 -20.78
CA GLN A 384 4.37 -12.25 -19.40
C GLN A 384 3.43 -11.28 -18.67
N GLY A 385 2.36 -11.80 -18.07
CA GLY A 385 1.41 -10.99 -17.33
C GLY A 385 0.22 -10.50 -18.18
N ASN A 386 -0.47 -9.46 -17.71
CA ASN A 386 -1.54 -8.80 -18.47
C ASN A 386 -0.94 -7.93 -19.59
N PHE A 387 -1.75 -7.56 -20.60
CA PHE A 387 -1.33 -6.72 -21.71
C PHE A 387 -1.03 -5.27 -21.29
N ASN A 388 -1.32 -4.84 -20.06
CA ASN A 388 -0.87 -3.54 -19.52
C ASN A 388 0.56 -3.59 -18.93
N ARG A 389 1.25 -4.74 -19.01
CA ARG A 389 2.54 -5.01 -18.38
C ARG A 389 3.66 -5.28 -19.39
N CYS A 390 4.89 -4.94 -19.01
CA CYS A 390 6.10 -5.43 -19.63
C CYS A 390 7.17 -5.72 -18.57
N ASP A 391 7.96 -6.78 -18.79
CA ASP A 391 9.05 -7.15 -17.89
C ASP A 391 10.41 -6.97 -18.57
N LEU A 392 11.44 -6.69 -17.76
CA LEU A 392 12.84 -6.76 -18.13
C LEU A 392 13.55 -7.67 -17.12
N ARG A 393 14.00 -8.84 -17.60
CA ARG A 393 14.68 -9.84 -16.78
C ARG A 393 16.17 -9.58 -16.81
N LEU A 394 16.75 -9.29 -15.64
CA LEU A 394 18.18 -9.06 -15.47
C LEU A 394 18.84 -10.35 -15.00
N GLN A 395 19.77 -10.86 -15.80
CA GLN A 395 20.38 -12.15 -15.59
C GLN A 395 21.83 -12.06 -15.13
N THR A 396 22.23 -13.05 -14.34
CA THR A 396 23.62 -13.33 -14.00
C THR A 396 23.84 -14.82 -14.11
N HIS A 397 24.88 -15.24 -14.84
CA HIS A 397 25.18 -16.66 -15.08
C HIS A 397 24.01 -17.45 -15.69
N GLY A 398 23.16 -16.78 -16.47
CA GLY A 398 21.98 -17.34 -17.13
C GLY A 398 20.75 -17.52 -16.24
N GLU A 399 20.78 -17.04 -14.99
CA GLU A 399 19.66 -17.08 -14.05
C GLU A 399 19.04 -15.69 -13.88
N ASP A 400 17.71 -15.63 -13.77
CA ASP A 400 16.96 -14.39 -13.53
C ASP A 400 17.18 -13.93 -12.09
N VAL A 401 17.90 -12.82 -11.89
CA VAL A 401 18.23 -12.29 -10.55
C VAL A 401 17.25 -11.19 -10.14
N VAL A 402 16.93 -10.29 -11.07
CA VAL A 402 15.96 -9.21 -10.86
C VAL A 402 15.00 -9.15 -12.04
N ASP A 403 13.71 -9.06 -11.73
CA ASP A 403 12.68 -8.72 -12.73
C ASP A 403 12.26 -7.27 -12.51
N ILE A 404 12.47 -6.41 -13.49
CA ILE A 404 11.89 -5.08 -13.52
C ILE A 404 10.57 -5.17 -14.27
N ARG A 405 9.49 -4.79 -13.61
CA ARG A 405 8.14 -4.78 -14.15
C ARG A 405 7.68 -3.35 -14.37
N VAL A 406 7.11 -3.07 -15.54
CA VAL A 406 6.40 -1.83 -15.84
C VAL A 406 4.94 -2.15 -16.11
N GLU A 407 4.04 -1.51 -15.38
CA GLU A 407 2.58 -1.69 -15.49
C GLU A 407 1.88 -0.34 -15.64
N PHE A 408 0.87 -0.27 -16.51
CA PHE A 408 -0.08 0.84 -16.51
C PHE A 408 -1.21 0.57 -15.52
N ASP A 409 -1.53 1.58 -14.72
CA ASP A 409 -2.56 1.53 -13.70
C ASP A 409 -3.61 2.61 -13.95
N GLU A 410 -4.86 2.35 -13.59
CA GLU A 410 -5.93 3.35 -13.59
C GLU A 410 -5.89 4.22 -12.34
N GLU A 411 -5.19 3.76 -11.30
CA GLU A 411 -4.98 4.53 -10.08
C GLU A 411 -4.00 5.71 -10.29
N GLY A 412 -4.30 6.84 -9.64
CA GLY A 412 -3.42 7.99 -9.60
C GLY A 412 -2.20 7.82 -8.68
N LEU A 413 -1.43 8.90 -8.50
CA LEU A 413 -0.26 8.86 -7.64
C LEU A 413 -0.64 8.62 -6.16
N PRO A 414 0.08 7.74 -5.44
CA PRO A 414 -0.17 7.53 -4.02
C PRO A 414 0.08 8.82 -3.21
N GLU A 415 -0.77 9.07 -2.21
CA GLU A 415 -0.81 10.36 -1.51
C GLU A 415 0.36 10.62 -0.54
N GLN A 416 1.10 9.59 -0.09
CA GLN A 416 2.04 9.70 1.04
C GLN A 416 3.39 9.01 0.85
N GLU A 417 4.16 9.48 -0.12
CA GLU A 417 5.48 8.90 -0.44
C GLU A 417 6.45 10.00 -0.90
N ARG A 418 7.76 9.70 -0.94
CA ARG A 418 8.75 10.68 -1.42
C ARG A 418 8.47 11.00 -2.87
N ARG A 419 8.31 12.30 -3.16
CA ARG A 419 8.06 12.77 -4.52
C ARG A 419 9.28 13.49 -5.03
N ARG A 420 9.66 13.19 -6.26
CA ARG A 420 10.59 13.99 -7.04
C ARG A 420 9.94 14.29 -8.38
N THR A 421 10.33 15.40 -8.98
CA THR A 421 9.85 15.80 -10.29
C THR A 421 11.04 15.81 -11.24
N GLU A 422 10.90 15.08 -12.34
CA GLU A 422 11.87 14.96 -13.42
C GLU A 422 11.19 15.50 -14.69
N GLY A 423 11.60 16.69 -15.13
CA GLY A 423 10.90 17.39 -16.20
C GLY A 423 9.43 17.65 -15.84
N GLY A 424 8.51 17.25 -16.71
CA GLY A 424 7.08 17.26 -16.53
C GLY A 424 6.53 16.03 -15.79
N VAL A 425 7.36 15.09 -15.33
CA VAL A 425 6.92 13.84 -14.70
C VAL A 425 7.14 13.87 -13.19
N THR A 426 6.09 13.55 -12.44
CA THR A 426 6.18 13.31 -10.99
C THR A 426 6.43 11.83 -10.76
N VAL A 427 7.53 11.54 -10.06
CA VAL A 427 7.92 10.20 -9.61
C VAL A 427 7.65 10.11 -8.12
N VAL A 428 6.97 9.04 -7.72
CA VAL A 428 6.67 8.71 -6.34
C VAL A 428 7.45 7.45 -5.95
N GLU A 429 8.34 7.59 -4.97
CA GLU A 429 9.16 6.51 -4.46
C GLU A 429 8.47 5.86 -3.26
N LEU A 430 8.04 4.62 -3.42
CA LEU A 430 7.41 3.86 -2.34
C LEU A 430 8.45 3.20 -1.43
N ALA A 431 8.00 2.83 -0.23
CA ALA A 431 8.84 2.13 0.74
C ALA A 431 9.43 0.83 0.17
N GLU A 432 10.76 0.73 0.22
CA GLU A 432 11.53 -0.45 -0.19
C GLU A 432 11.35 -1.63 0.77
N THR A 433 11.32 -2.84 0.22
CA THR A 433 11.51 -4.08 0.97
C THR A 433 12.81 -4.77 0.54
N SER A 434 13.26 -5.79 1.27
CA SER A 434 14.47 -6.53 0.89
C SER A 434 14.39 -7.26 -0.46
N SER A 435 13.20 -7.40 -1.03
CA SER A 435 12.96 -8.16 -2.26
C SER A 435 12.24 -7.35 -3.33
N GLU A 436 11.73 -6.15 -3.03
CA GLU A 436 10.96 -5.35 -3.97
C GLU A 436 11.23 -3.87 -3.76
N CYS A 437 11.39 -3.15 -4.87
CA CYS A 437 11.49 -1.70 -4.88
C CYS A 437 10.55 -1.11 -5.93
N GLU A 438 9.69 -0.18 -5.51
CA GLU A 438 8.57 0.29 -6.32
C GLU A 438 8.60 1.80 -6.54
N ARG A 439 8.23 2.22 -7.75
CA ARG A 439 8.15 3.61 -8.21
C ARG A 439 6.85 3.81 -8.99
N VAL A 440 6.17 4.93 -8.77
CA VAL A 440 4.95 5.27 -9.51
C VAL A 440 5.13 6.63 -10.16
N LEU A 441 4.92 6.69 -11.48
CA LEU A 441 5.14 7.87 -12.31
C LEU A 441 3.82 8.40 -12.86
N LYS A 442 3.70 9.72 -12.95
CA LYS A 442 2.59 10.39 -13.62
C LYS A 442 3.04 11.73 -14.19
N VAL A 443 2.53 12.12 -15.36
CA VAL A 443 2.74 13.47 -15.90
C VAL A 443 2.02 14.49 -15.01
N THR A 444 2.78 15.46 -14.52
CA THR A 444 2.44 16.37 -13.40
C THR A 444 1.22 17.25 -13.70
N GLU A 445 1.05 17.68 -14.94
CA GLU A 445 -0.06 18.54 -15.36
C GLU A 445 -1.24 17.75 -15.95
N SER A 446 -1.19 16.41 -15.94
CA SER A 446 -2.30 15.59 -16.45
C SER A 446 -3.48 15.64 -15.48
N PRO A 447 -4.66 16.14 -15.91
CA PRO A 447 -5.85 16.23 -15.07
C PRO A 447 -6.52 14.87 -14.84
N GLU A 448 -6.13 13.83 -15.57
CA GLU A 448 -6.78 12.52 -15.51
C GLU A 448 -6.11 11.55 -14.54
N GLU A 449 -6.87 10.55 -14.09
CA GLU A 449 -6.43 9.45 -13.22
C GLU A 449 -5.60 8.44 -14.03
N GLY A 450 -4.74 7.68 -13.33
CA GLY A 450 -3.81 6.72 -13.94
C GLY A 450 -2.34 7.05 -13.76
N SER A 451 -1.52 5.99 -13.79
CA SER A 451 -0.09 6.06 -13.50
C SER A 451 0.70 4.93 -14.18
N VAL A 452 2.02 5.06 -14.17
CA VAL A 452 2.96 4.00 -14.56
C VAL A 452 3.63 3.47 -13.30
N ARG A 453 3.48 2.19 -13.01
CA ARG A 453 4.13 1.52 -11.88
C ARG A 453 5.35 0.77 -12.37
N ILE A 454 6.50 1.02 -11.75
CA ILE A 454 7.75 0.32 -11.99
C ILE A 454 8.14 -0.41 -10.71
N THR A 455 8.24 -1.74 -10.79
CA THR A 455 8.59 -2.60 -9.66
C THR A 455 9.81 -3.43 -10.01
N ALA A 456 10.93 -3.22 -9.32
CA ALA A 456 12.06 -4.14 -9.37
C ALA A 456 11.86 -5.21 -8.29
N VAL A 457 11.88 -6.48 -8.69
CA VAL A 457 11.69 -7.65 -7.81
C VAL A 457 12.94 -8.52 -7.82
N ALA A 458 13.56 -8.70 -6.67
CA ALA A 458 14.68 -9.63 -6.51
C ALA A 458 14.15 -11.07 -6.44
N ARG A 459 14.54 -11.90 -7.42
CA ARG A 459 14.27 -13.35 -7.44
C ARG A 459 15.24 -14.10 -6.54
N GLU A 460 16.49 -13.64 -6.53
CA GLU A 460 17.58 -14.20 -5.73
C GLU A 460 18.29 -13.06 -4.99
N PRO A 461 17.74 -12.60 -3.85
CA PRO A 461 18.27 -11.44 -3.11
C PRO A 461 19.76 -11.55 -2.76
N GLU A 462 20.25 -12.76 -2.54
CA GLU A 462 21.66 -13.06 -2.24
C GLU A 462 22.60 -12.92 -3.46
N LYS A 463 22.06 -12.90 -4.68
CA LYS A 463 22.83 -12.74 -5.93
C LYS A 463 22.78 -11.31 -6.48
N LEU A 464 22.14 -10.38 -5.77
CA LEU A 464 22.10 -8.97 -6.16
C LEU A 464 23.52 -8.39 -6.28
N ARG A 465 23.81 -7.80 -7.44
CA ARG A 465 25.08 -7.10 -7.72
C ARG A 465 24.97 -5.58 -7.54
N GLN A 466 23.76 -5.08 -7.34
CA GLN A 466 23.40 -3.68 -7.14
C GLN A 466 22.18 -3.61 -6.20
N GLU A 467 22.05 -2.53 -5.44
CA GLU A 467 20.86 -2.28 -4.62
C GLU A 467 19.61 -2.23 -5.49
N LEU A 468 18.54 -2.89 -5.04
CA LEU A 468 17.34 -3.10 -5.84
C LEU A 468 16.66 -1.78 -6.24
N CYS A 469 16.67 -0.80 -5.34
CA CYS A 469 16.15 0.54 -5.63
C CYS A 469 17.03 1.39 -6.55
N GLU A 470 18.32 1.10 -6.64
CA GLU A 470 19.19 1.71 -7.64
C GLU A 470 18.89 1.12 -9.02
N THR A 471 18.70 -0.21 -9.09
CA THR A 471 18.22 -0.89 -10.30
C THR A 471 16.85 -0.37 -10.76
N ALA A 472 15.88 -0.20 -9.85
CA ALA A 472 14.59 0.42 -10.17
C ALA A 472 14.73 1.87 -10.65
N GLY A 473 15.69 2.62 -10.08
CA GLY A 473 16.00 4.00 -10.47
C GLY A 473 16.39 4.12 -11.93
N ILE A 474 17.24 3.22 -12.44
CA ILE A 474 17.66 3.22 -13.85
C ILE A 474 16.46 3.12 -14.80
N ALA A 475 15.53 2.18 -14.53
CA ALA A 475 14.31 2.05 -15.32
C ALA A 475 13.38 3.26 -15.18
N THR A 476 13.32 3.84 -13.97
CA THR A 476 12.50 5.01 -13.66
C THR A 476 12.93 6.25 -14.42
N ASP A 477 14.23 6.53 -14.42
CA ASP A 477 14.79 7.70 -15.09
C ASP A 477 14.58 7.61 -16.62
N PHE A 478 14.71 6.41 -17.19
CA PHE A 478 14.41 6.18 -18.61
C PHE A 478 12.92 6.40 -18.90
N ALA A 479 12.02 5.78 -18.13
CA ALA A 479 10.59 5.92 -18.31
C ALA A 479 10.14 7.39 -18.14
N ALA A 480 10.68 8.10 -17.15
CA ALA A 480 10.40 9.51 -16.94
C ALA A 480 10.82 10.35 -18.16
N GLY A 481 11.99 10.10 -18.73
CA GLY A 481 12.45 10.77 -19.96
C GLY A 481 11.52 10.52 -21.16
N VAL A 482 11.11 9.27 -21.39
CA VAL A 482 10.17 8.94 -22.49
C VAL A 482 8.83 9.64 -22.31
N LEU A 483 8.30 9.64 -21.07
CA LEU A 483 7.03 10.29 -20.75
C LEU A 483 7.10 11.82 -20.89
N ASP A 484 8.24 12.43 -20.55
CA ASP A 484 8.48 13.88 -20.69
C ASP A 484 8.57 14.31 -22.16
N ASP A 485 9.22 13.51 -23.01
CA ASP A 485 9.49 13.83 -24.41
C ASP A 485 8.27 13.71 -25.34
N GLY A 486 7.35 12.79 -25.07
CA GLY A 486 6.27 12.48 -26.01
C GLY A 486 5.07 11.71 -25.47
N GLY A 487 4.96 11.53 -24.15
CA GLY A 487 3.90 10.76 -23.52
C GLY A 487 4.05 9.24 -23.73
N VAL A 488 2.96 8.50 -23.51
CA VAL A 488 2.99 7.03 -23.53
C VAL A 488 3.21 6.48 -24.94
N PRO A 489 4.26 5.66 -25.17
CA PRO A 489 4.52 5.01 -26.46
C PRO A 489 3.34 4.17 -26.94
N ARG A 490 3.24 4.00 -28.26
CA ARG A 490 2.18 3.21 -28.90
C ARG A 490 2.72 1.99 -29.61
N ARG A 491 2.00 0.88 -29.50
CA ARG A 491 2.33 -0.38 -30.17
C ARG A 491 2.28 -0.17 -31.69
N LYS A 492 3.27 -0.73 -32.40
CA LYS A 492 3.38 -0.65 -33.87
C LYS A 492 2.69 -1.79 -34.62
N ALA A 493 2.25 -2.86 -33.94
CA ALA A 493 1.71 -4.06 -34.58
C ALA A 493 0.46 -4.59 -33.87
N ASP A 494 -0.54 -4.91 -34.69
CA ASP A 494 -1.87 -5.37 -34.31
C ASP A 494 -1.80 -6.79 -33.73
N PHE A 495 -2.36 -6.98 -32.54
CA PHE A 495 -2.59 -8.30 -31.98
C PHE A 495 -3.35 -9.16 -33.01
N ASP A 496 -3.04 -10.46 -33.10
CA ASP A 496 -3.85 -11.39 -33.93
C ASP A 496 -5.33 -11.23 -33.55
N ASP A 497 -6.23 -11.21 -34.54
CA ASP A 497 -7.66 -10.90 -34.36
C ASP A 497 -8.36 -11.76 -33.30
N ARG A 498 -7.80 -12.93 -32.96
CA ARG A 498 -8.31 -13.83 -31.92
C ARG A 498 -7.65 -13.61 -30.55
N SER A 499 -6.86 -12.55 -30.37
CA SER A 499 -6.15 -12.25 -29.13
C SER A 499 -7.11 -11.75 -28.07
N LEU A 500 -6.89 -12.18 -26.83
CA LEU A 500 -7.58 -11.58 -25.67
C LEU A 500 -7.28 -10.07 -25.54
N ALA A 501 -6.19 -9.56 -26.11
CA ALA A 501 -5.87 -8.14 -26.12
C ALA A 501 -6.93 -7.27 -26.84
N LEU A 502 -7.70 -7.87 -27.75
CA LEU A 502 -8.78 -7.22 -28.50
C LEU A 502 -10.16 -7.44 -27.87
N MET A 503 -10.24 -8.18 -26.77
CA MET A 503 -11.49 -8.50 -26.08
C MET A 503 -11.68 -7.65 -24.83
N ASP A 504 -12.90 -7.62 -24.31
CA ASP A 504 -13.27 -7.00 -23.04
C ASP A 504 -13.59 -8.11 -22.02
N ALA A 505 -12.87 -8.09 -20.91
CA ALA A 505 -12.98 -9.04 -19.81
C ALA A 505 -14.34 -8.97 -19.12
N CYS A 506 -14.90 -7.77 -18.93
CA CYS A 506 -16.15 -7.58 -18.21
C CYS A 506 -17.37 -8.09 -18.96
N VAL A 507 -17.30 -8.17 -20.28
CA VAL A 507 -18.38 -8.72 -21.12
C VAL A 507 -18.14 -10.16 -21.56
N LEU A 508 -17.03 -10.78 -21.16
CA LEU A 508 -16.71 -12.17 -21.52
C LEU A 508 -17.65 -13.18 -20.85
N LEU A 509 -18.09 -12.87 -19.62
CA LEU A 509 -18.96 -13.72 -18.84
C LEU A 509 -20.43 -13.35 -19.03
N ASP A 510 -21.30 -14.37 -19.11
CA ASP A 510 -22.74 -14.17 -19.08
C ASP A 510 -23.18 -13.75 -17.67
N GLN A 511 -23.91 -12.64 -17.58
CA GLN A 511 -24.49 -12.11 -16.35
C GLN A 511 -25.32 -13.17 -15.60
N GLN A 512 -26.03 -14.04 -16.31
CA GLN A 512 -26.84 -15.11 -15.73
C GLN A 512 -26.00 -16.22 -15.07
N VAL A 513 -24.72 -16.35 -15.42
CA VAL A 513 -23.81 -17.30 -14.76
C VAL A 513 -23.33 -16.72 -13.44
N LEU A 514 -23.01 -15.42 -13.41
CA LEU A 514 -22.63 -14.72 -12.18
C LEU A 514 -23.77 -14.76 -11.14
N GLU A 515 -25.03 -14.64 -11.56
CA GLU A 515 -26.20 -14.70 -10.66
C GLU A 515 -26.49 -16.11 -10.09
N LYS A 516 -26.02 -17.18 -10.72
CA LYS A 516 -26.31 -18.57 -10.31
C LYS A 516 -25.50 -19.01 -9.10
N ASP A 517 -24.34 -18.42 -8.86
CA ASP A 517 -23.49 -18.78 -7.74
C ASP A 517 -23.83 -17.92 -6.52
N PRO A 518 -24.29 -18.55 -5.40
CA PRO A 518 -24.74 -17.82 -4.24
C PRO A 518 -23.60 -17.00 -3.65
N GLY A 519 -23.74 -15.67 -3.72
CA GLY A 519 -22.76 -14.74 -3.18
C GLY A 519 -21.89 -14.05 -4.20
N VAL A 520 -22.25 -13.97 -5.48
CA VAL A 520 -21.72 -12.93 -6.40
C VAL A 520 -22.82 -11.87 -6.61
N SER A 521 -22.59 -10.63 -6.15
CA SER A 521 -23.49 -9.52 -6.46
C SER A 521 -23.11 -8.97 -7.83
N VAL A 522 -24.04 -9.01 -8.77
CA VAL A 522 -23.79 -8.60 -10.16
C VAL A 522 -24.01 -7.10 -10.34
N GLY A 523 -23.44 -6.31 -9.42
CA GLY A 523 -23.39 -4.86 -9.53
C GLY A 523 -22.57 -4.41 -10.74
N GLU A 524 -22.37 -3.09 -10.90
CA GLU A 524 -21.47 -2.57 -11.94
C GLU A 524 -20.05 -3.11 -11.69
N PRO A 525 -19.48 -3.91 -12.61
CA PRO A 525 -18.12 -4.38 -12.45
C PRO A 525 -17.12 -3.23 -12.51
N GLU A 526 -16.02 -3.39 -11.77
CA GLU A 526 -14.86 -2.50 -11.88
C GLU A 526 -13.95 -3.06 -12.99
N ALA A 527 -13.93 -2.38 -14.14
CA ALA A 527 -13.00 -2.69 -15.22
C ALA A 527 -11.58 -2.23 -14.83
N GLY A 528 -10.59 -3.02 -15.22
CA GLY A 528 -9.18 -2.62 -15.13
C GLY A 528 -8.66 -2.03 -16.44
N PHE A 529 -7.39 -1.61 -16.42
CA PHE A 529 -6.74 -0.96 -17.57
C PHE A 529 -6.95 -1.72 -18.88
N GLY A 530 -7.55 -1.05 -19.87
CA GLY A 530 -7.79 -1.57 -21.22
C GLY A 530 -8.91 -2.62 -21.31
N ASP A 531 -9.73 -2.73 -20.27
CA ASP A 531 -10.77 -3.76 -20.11
C ASP A 531 -10.21 -5.19 -20.14
N TRP A 532 -8.94 -5.38 -19.80
CA TRP A 532 -8.29 -6.70 -19.74
C TRP A 532 -8.42 -7.37 -18.38
N ALA A 533 -9.00 -6.68 -17.41
CA ALA A 533 -9.36 -7.22 -16.12
C ALA A 533 -10.74 -6.72 -15.72
N CYS A 534 -11.42 -7.50 -14.91
CA CYS A 534 -12.74 -7.18 -14.41
C CYS A 534 -12.93 -7.75 -13.01
N GLN A 535 -13.47 -6.94 -12.11
CA GLN A 535 -13.70 -7.32 -10.73
C GLN A 535 -15.18 -7.18 -10.37
N TRP A 536 -15.71 -8.22 -9.71
CA TRP A 536 -17.04 -8.22 -9.11
C TRP A 536 -16.92 -8.38 -7.58
N LYS A 537 -17.46 -7.40 -6.85
CA LYS A 537 -17.57 -7.45 -5.38
C LYS A 537 -18.96 -7.87 -4.97
N SER A 538 -19.05 -8.79 -4.01
CA SER A 538 -20.33 -9.25 -3.48
C SER A 538 -20.71 -8.62 -2.15
N THR A 539 -22.00 -8.70 -1.82
CA THR A 539 -22.56 -8.41 -0.49
C THR A 539 -22.13 -9.42 0.59
N SER A 540 -21.51 -10.54 0.21
CA SER A 540 -21.08 -11.62 1.12
C SER A 540 -19.55 -11.72 1.29
N ASP A 541 -18.83 -10.61 1.22
CA ASP A 541 -17.35 -10.49 1.30
C ASP A 541 -16.53 -11.24 0.24
N MET A 542 -17.17 -12.10 -0.56
CA MET A 542 -16.58 -12.81 -1.69
C MET A 542 -16.23 -11.85 -2.82
N GLU A 543 -15.08 -12.09 -3.43
CA GLU A 543 -14.51 -11.30 -4.50
C GLU A 543 -14.12 -12.24 -5.64
N VAL A 544 -14.50 -11.84 -6.85
CA VAL A 544 -14.23 -12.58 -8.08
C VAL A 544 -13.50 -11.64 -9.02
N ASP A 545 -12.26 -12.02 -9.34
CA ASP A 545 -11.41 -11.29 -10.28
C ASP A 545 -11.26 -12.13 -11.55
N LEU A 546 -11.48 -11.50 -12.69
CA LEU A 546 -11.15 -12.03 -14.00
C LEU A 546 -10.02 -11.17 -14.57
N GLN A 547 -8.98 -11.81 -15.09
CA GLN A 547 -7.89 -11.12 -15.76
C GLN A 547 -7.43 -11.90 -16.99
N PHE A 548 -7.12 -11.20 -18.08
CA PHE A 548 -6.39 -11.77 -19.20
C PHE A 548 -4.90 -11.78 -18.91
N ASP A 549 -4.27 -12.92 -19.17
CA ASP A 549 -2.87 -13.16 -18.84
C ASP A 549 -2.16 -13.88 -19.98
N GLN A 550 -0.91 -13.54 -20.23
CA GLN A 550 -0.02 -14.18 -21.19
C GLN A 550 1.23 -14.71 -20.50
N GLY A 551 1.84 -15.76 -21.05
CA GLY A 551 3.00 -16.39 -20.43
C GLY A 551 3.27 -17.79 -20.92
N LYS A 552 4.19 -18.48 -20.24
CA LYS A 552 4.41 -19.92 -20.43
C LYS A 552 3.16 -20.71 -20.07
N SER A 553 3.06 -21.92 -20.59
CA SER A 553 1.99 -22.85 -20.22
C SER A 553 1.91 -22.98 -18.69
N PRO A 554 0.71 -22.84 -18.09
CA PRO A 554 0.53 -22.92 -16.64
C PRO A 554 0.68 -24.35 -16.10
N ARG A 555 0.82 -25.33 -17.00
CA ARG A 555 1.00 -26.75 -16.68
C ARG A 555 2.24 -26.96 -15.81
N ARG A 556 2.02 -27.50 -14.61
CA ARG A 556 3.05 -27.87 -13.66
C ARG A 556 2.65 -29.13 -12.88
N PRO A 557 3.61 -29.88 -12.28
CA PRO A 557 3.26 -31.05 -11.48
C PRO A 557 2.32 -30.69 -10.33
N GLY A 558 1.26 -31.48 -10.13
CA GLY A 558 0.34 -31.35 -8.99
C GLY A 558 -0.80 -30.34 -9.15
N ILE A 559 -0.95 -29.71 -10.32
CA ILE A 559 -2.11 -28.85 -10.62
C ILE A 559 -3.22 -29.67 -11.29
N ASP A 560 -4.48 -29.39 -10.94
CA ASP A 560 -5.62 -30.08 -11.52
C ASP A 560 -5.91 -29.56 -12.93
N GLU A 561 -6.08 -30.46 -13.90
CA GLU A 561 -6.40 -30.13 -15.29
C GLU A 561 -7.86 -30.51 -15.60
N VAL A 562 -8.63 -29.57 -16.13
CA VAL A 562 -10.03 -29.77 -16.57
C VAL A 562 -10.19 -29.27 -17.99
N ARG A 563 -11.03 -29.91 -18.81
CA ARG A 563 -11.29 -29.47 -20.20
C ARG A 563 -12.71 -28.96 -20.39
N TYR A 564 -12.83 -27.81 -21.03
CA TYR A 564 -14.10 -27.17 -21.39
C TYR A 564 -14.07 -26.78 -22.87
N ARG A 565 -14.96 -27.34 -23.69
CA ARG A 565 -15.12 -27.03 -25.12
C ARG A 565 -13.80 -26.91 -25.93
N GLY A 566 -12.80 -27.74 -25.62
CA GLY A 566 -11.49 -27.72 -26.31
C GLY A 566 -10.42 -26.84 -25.65
N HIS A 567 -10.81 -26.01 -24.68
CA HIS A 567 -9.91 -25.26 -23.82
C HIS A 567 -9.51 -26.11 -22.60
N THR A 568 -8.28 -25.92 -22.12
CA THR A 568 -7.79 -26.58 -20.89
C THR A 568 -7.71 -25.55 -19.78
N ALA A 569 -8.38 -25.82 -18.67
CA ALA A 569 -8.34 -25.05 -17.44
C ALA A 569 -7.43 -25.73 -16.42
N PHE A 570 -6.61 -24.94 -15.74
CA PHE A 570 -5.72 -25.38 -14.67
C PHE A 570 -6.25 -24.81 -13.36
N VAL A 571 -6.55 -25.67 -12.39
CA VAL A 571 -7.22 -25.31 -11.14
C VAL A 571 -6.25 -25.48 -9.99
N GLU A 572 -6.09 -24.42 -9.21
CA GLU A 572 -5.20 -24.38 -8.06
C GLU A 572 -5.98 -23.88 -6.83
N PRO A 573 -6.35 -24.79 -5.90
CA PRO A 573 -6.99 -24.41 -4.66
C PRO A 573 -6.02 -23.67 -3.75
N ASP A 574 -6.55 -22.75 -2.96
CA ASP A 574 -5.86 -22.03 -1.89
C ASP A 574 -4.59 -21.26 -2.32
N ARG A 575 -4.43 -20.96 -3.62
CA ARG A 575 -3.30 -20.19 -4.17
C ARG A 575 -3.16 -18.83 -3.49
N GLU A 576 -4.28 -18.13 -3.32
CA GLU A 576 -4.37 -16.86 -2.61
C GLU A 576 -4.70 -17.08 -1.12
N GLY A 577 -4.33 -18.23 -0.55
CA GLY A 577 -4.64 -18.61 0.83
C GLY A 577 -5.94 -19.40 0.98
N PRO A 578 -6.26 -19.87 2.20
CA PRO A 578 -7.42 -20.72 2.45
C PRO A 578 -8.70 -20.10 1.90
N ARG A 579 -9.59 -20.95 1.36
CA ARG A 579 -10.90 -20.53 0.84
C ARG A 579 -10.78 -19.62 -0.39
N SER A 580 -9.70 -19.80 -1.14
CA SER A 580 -9.53 -19.21 -2.46
C SER A 580 -9.38 -20.29 -3.53
N CYS A 581 -9.59 -19.90 -4.78
CA CYS A 581 -9.23 -20.74 -5.90
C CYS A 581 -8.76 -19.88 -7.06
N HIS A 582 -7.72 -20.35 -7.73
CA HIS A 582 -7.23 -19.74 -8.94
C HIS A 582 -7.41 -20.71 -10.11
N VAL A 583 -8.03 -20.24 -11.20
CA VAL A 583 -8.32 -21.05 -12.38
C VAL A 583 -7.80 -20.35 -13.62
N GLU A 584 -6.87 -20.99 -14.34
CA GLU A 584 -6.30 -20.46 -15.59
C GLU A 584 -6.84 -21.23 -16.79
N LEU A 585 -7.74 -20.63 -17.57
CA LEU A 585 -8.28 -21.19 -18.80
C LEU A 585 -7.40 -20.80 -19.99
N VAL A 586 -6.74 -21.77 -20.63
CA VAL A 586 -5.95 -21.52 -21.84
C VAL A 586 -6.89 -21.24 -23.02
N HIS A 587 -6.85 -20.01 -23.52
CA HIS A 587 -7.56 -19.59 -24.73
C HIS A 587 -6.86 -20.12 -25.98
N ARG A 588 -5.59 -19.76 -26.14
CA ARG A 588 -4.79 -20.12 -27.31
C ARG A 588 -3.31 -20.20 -27.00
N THR A 589 -2.58 -20.92 -27.85
CA THR A 589 -1.12 -20.85 -27.92
C THR A 589 -0.68 -19.94 -29.05
N TYR A 590 0.38 -19.17 -28.85
CA TYR A 590 0.94 -18.31 -29.88
C TYR A 590 2.47 -18.41 -29.90
N LEU A 591 3.09 -17.88 -30.96
CA LEU A 591 4.53 -17.70 -31.05
C LEU A 591 4.82 -16.23 -30.76
N GLY A 592 5.38 -15.98 -29.59
CA GLY A 592 5.76 -14.66 -29.12
C GLY A 592 7.14 -14.24 -29.59
N GLU A 593 7.69 -13.23 -28.92
CA GLU A 593 9.01 -12.70 -29.25
C GLU A 593 10.11 -13.77 -29.08
N GLY A 594 11.09 -13.77 -29.97
CA GLY A 594 12.14 -14.81 -29.99
C GLY A 594 11.64 -16.22 -30.33
N GLN A 595 10.47 -16.35 -30.98
CA GLN A 595 9.84 -17.64 -31.34
C GLN A 595 9.50 -18.53 -30.13
N ARG A 596 9.36 -17.93 -28.95
CA ARG A 596 8.94 -18.64 -27.75
C ARG A 596 7.46 -18.95 -27.82
N ARG A 597 7.08 -20.18 -27.45
CA ARG A 597 5.67 -20.57 -27.35
C ARG A 597 5.08 -19.99 -26.07
N GLY A 598 4.08 -19.13 -26.24
CA GLY A 598 3.28 -18.56 -25.16
C GLY A 598 1.84 -19.08 -25.18
N THR A 599 1.11 -18.83 -24.10
CA THR A 599 -0.33 -19.04 -23.97
C THR A 599 -1.00 -17.77 -23.53
N GLU A 600 -2.08 -17.39 -24.22
CA GLU A 600 -3.04 -16.42 -23.70
C GLU A 600 -4.10 -17.16 -22.90
N ARG A 601 -4.46 -16.59 -21.75
CA ARG A 601 -5.25 -17.24 -20.72
C ARG A 601 -6.26 -16.27 -20.13
N VAL A 602 -7.40 -16.81 -19.73
CA VAL A 602 -8.33 -16.13 -18.84
C VAL A 602 -8.13 -16.69 -17.44
N ALA A 603 -7.64 -15.86 -16.53
CA ALA A 603 -7.40 -16.20 -15.14
C ALA A 603 -8.56 -15.73 -14.28
N PHE A 604 -9.08 -16.64 -13.45
CA PHE A 604 -10.10 -16.35 -12.44
C PHE A 604 -9.49 -16.51 -11.07
N THR A 605 -9.65 -15.51 -10.21
CA THR A 605 -9.32 -15.59 -8.80
C THR A 605 -10.60 -15.41 -7.99
N VAL A 606 -11.01 -16.48 -7.32
CA VAL A 606 -12.13 -16.46 -6.37
C VAL A 606 -11.53 -16.44 -4.98
N GLN A 607 -11.83 -15.40 -4.20
CA GLN A 607 -11.28 -15.23 -2.86
C GLN A 607 -12.37 -14.83 -1.87
N ARG A 608 -12.10 -15.07 -0.58
CA ARG A 608 -13.03 -14.79 0.52
C ARG A 608 -14.38 -15.52 0.38
N ALA A 609 -14.39 -16.73 -0.20
CA ALA A 609 -15.62 -17.48 -0.36
C ALA A 609 -16.25 -17.84 1.00
N PRO A 610 -17.56 -17.63 1.23
CA PRO A 610 -18.25 -17.99 2.47
C PRO A 610 -18.16 -19.49 2.74
N GLU A 611 -18.05 -19.95 4.00
CA GLU A 611 -17.78 -21.37 4.36
C GLU A 611 -18.56 -22.44 3.57
N LYS A 612 -19.81 -22.16 3.20
CA LYS A 612 -20.69 -23.09 2.47
C LYS A 612 -20.48 -23.12 0.95
N VAL A 613 -19.64 -22.23 0.42
CA VAL A 613 -19.34 -22.09 -1.01
C VAL A 613 -17.97 -22.72 -1.27
N ASP A 614 -17.85 -23.58 -2.27
CA ASP A 614 -16.55 -24.07 -2.73
C ASP A 614 -15.97 -23.05 -3.74
N PRO A 615 -14.88 -22.32 -3.42
CA PRO A 615 -14.30 -21.34 -4.33
C PRO A 615 -13.83 -21.96 -5.64
N CYS A 616 -13.36 -23.21 -5.63
CA CYS A 616 -12.93 -23.89 -6.84
C CYS A 616 -14.10 -24.39 -7.68
N LYS A 617 -15.24 -24.68 -7.06
CA LYS A 617 -16.47 -24.91 -7.84
C LYS A 617 -16.85 -23.64 -8.60
N VAL A 618 -16.90 -22.48 -7.93
CA VAL A 618 -17.21 -21.19 -8.57
C VAL A 618 -16.21 -20.89 -9.69
N GLY A 619 -14.91 -20.96 -9.42
CA GLY A 619 -13.89 -20.71 -10.45
C GLY A 619 -13.99 -21.64 -11.66
N LYS A 620 -14.33 -22.92 -11.45
CA LYS A 620 -14.57 -23.88 -12.54
C LYS A 620 -15.84 -23.56 -13.34
N ASP A 621 -16.91 -23.14 -12.69
CA ASP A 621 -18.16 -22.77 -13.34
C ASP A 621 -17.97 -21.50 -14.20
N LEU A 622 -17.22 -20.51 -13.71
CA LEU A 622 -16.80 -19.32 -14.45
C LEU A 622 -15.90 -19.67 -15.65
N ALA A 623 -14.87 -20.49 -15.44
CA ALA A 623 -13.98 -20.93 -16.52
C ALA A 623 -14.72 -21.73 -17.59
N LYS A 624 -15.70 -22.55 -17.19
CA LYS A 624 -16.57 -23.24 -18.14
C LYS A 624 -17.34 -22.24 -18.98
N SER A 625 -17.98 -21.23 -18.37
CA SER A 625 -18.72 -20.19 -19.08
C SER A 625 -17.84 -19.42 -20.06
N ALA A 626 -16.65 -18.99 -19.62
CA ALA A 626 -15.71 -18.29 -20.49
C ALA A 626 -15.28 -19.15 -21.69
N ALA A 627 -15.07 -20.46 -21.50
CA ALA A 627 -14.79 -21.36 -22.61
C ALA A 627 -15.94 -21.43 -23.63
N GLU A 628 -17.20 -21.28 -23.19
CA GLU A 628 -18.34 -21.22 -24.10
C GLU A 628 -18.37 -19.91 -24.90
N SER A 629 -18.10 -18.79 -24.25
CA SER A 629 -17.99 -17.47 -24.89
C SER A 629 -16.83 -17.44 -25.91
N LEU A 630 -15.64 -17.91 -25.52
CA LEU A 630 -14.44 -17.94 -26.38
C LEU A 630 -14.58 -18.89 -27.57
N SER A 631 -15.38 -19.94 -27.46
CA SER A 631 -15.67 -20.85 -28.58
C SER A 631 -16.76 -20.31 -29.53
N SER A 632 -17.47 -19.26 -29.13
CA SER A 632 -18.59 -18.67 -29.89
C SER A 632 -18.22 -17.33 -30.55
N ALA A 633 -17.16 -16.67 -30.06
CA ALA A 633 -16.50 -15.52 -30.66
C ALA A 633 -15.51 -15.95 -31.74
#